data_AF-A0A3S5DM59-F1
#
_entry.id   AF-A0A3S5DM59-F1
#
_cell.length_a   1.000
_cell.length_b   1.000
_cell.length_c   1.000
_cell.angle_alpha   90.00
_cell.angle_beta   90.00
_cell.angle_gamma   90.00
#
_symmetry.space_group_name_H-M   'P 1'
#
loop_
_entity.id
_entity.type
_entity.pdbx_description
1 polymer ?
#
loop_
_entity_poly.entity_id
_entity_poly.type
_entity_poly.pdbx_seq_one_letter_code
_entity_poly.pdbx_strand_id
1 'polypeptide(L)'
;MSVEDKAGNTSHSASLTVTVDTQIAINNIELVNDSGIPDDNLTNNVRPHFQVKVPTDVNEVRLSIDGGKTWFNATQSATPGVWDYTWLADVGEGKHTLTVEGGPTRRETRRRRNWDFIIDTMLSEPTIVLDSTDDSGNKRR
;
A
#
# COMPACT_ATOMS: atom_id res chain seq x y z
N MET A 1 -17.52 38.27 28.59
CA MET A 1 -16.06 37.98 28.63
C MET A 1 -15.91 36.63 29.30
N SER A 2 -15.85 35.55 28.52
CA SER A 2 -15.47 34.23 29.00
C SER A 2 -14.97 33.46 27.78
N VAL A 3 -13.77 32.90 27.89
CA VAL A 3 -12.98 32.26 26.83
C VAL A 3 -13.60 30.95 26.33
N GLU A 4 -13.53 30.71 25.02
CA GLU A 4 -13.77 29.40 24.41
C GLU A 4 -12.47 28.60 24.44
N ASP A 5 -12.49 27.46 25.13
CA ASP A 5 -11.37 26.51 25.17
C ASP A 5 -11.60 25.29 24.26
N LYS A 6 -10.46 24.86 23.73
CA LYS A 6 -10.17 23.88 22.68
C LYS A 6 -10.23 22.44 23.20
N ALA A 7 -11.00 21.57 22.53
CA ALA A 7 -10.71 20.15 22.23
C ALA A 7 -12.02 19.38 21.94
N GLY A 8 -12.39 19.25 20.67
CA GLY A 8 -13.51 18.41 20.24
C GLY A 8 -13.01 17.13 19.55
N ASN A 9 -12.17 16.35 20.22
CA ASN A 9 -11.86 14.99 19.75
C ASN A 9 -13.11 14.13 19.94
N THR A 10 -13.74 13.72 18.85
CA THR A 10 -14.69 12.60 18.84
C THR A 10 -14.45 11.74 17.61
N SER A 11 -13.40 10.91 17.65
CA SER A 11 -13.31 9.77 16.73
C SER A 11 -14.09 8.62 17.38
N HIS A 12 -15.24 8.28 16.81
CA HIS A 12 -16.17 7.30 17.35
C HIS A 12 -16.10 6.00 16.54
N SER A 13 -16.26 4.86 17.23
CA SER A 13 -16.46 3.46 16.75
C SER A 13 -15.19 2.61 16.61
N ALA A 14 -15.02 1.41 17.18
CA ALA A 14 -15.89 0.55 17.98
C ALA A 14 -15.07 -0.50 18.80
N SER A 15 -15.76 -1.10 19.77
CA SER A 15 -15.38 -2.05 20.82
C SER A 15 -14.41 -3.20 20.52
N LEU A 16 -13.58 -3.50 21.52
CA LEU A 16 -12.65 -4.63 21.61
C LEU A 16 -13.39 -5.96 21.80
N THR A 17 -13.41 -6.81 20.76
CA THR A 17 -13.93 -8.18 20.85
C THR A 17 -12.75 -9.14 21.02
N VAL A 18 -12.64 -9.77 22.20
CA VAL A 18 -11.70 -10.90 22.40
C VAL A 18 -12.38 -12.16 21.88
N THR A 19 -12.17 -12.45 20.60
CA THR A 19 -12.40 -13.77 20.01
C THR A 19 -11.11 -14.58 20.12
N VAL A 20 -11.16 -15.75 20.78
CA VAL A 20 -10.12 -16.77 20.60
C VAL A 20 -10.25 -17.27 19.17
N ASP A 21 -9.46 -16.67 18.30
CA ASP A 21 -9.54 -16.79 16.86
C ASP A 21 -8.41 -17.74 16.41
N THR A 22 -8.71 -19.03 16.22
CA THR A 22 -7.79 -19.99 15.56
C THR A 22 -7.79 -19.78 14.04
N GLN A 23 -7.86 -18.52 13.61
CA GLN A 23 -8.09 -18.12 12.24
C GLN A 23 -6.74 -17.75 11.62
N ILE A 24 -6.43 -18.40 10.49
CA ILE A 24 -5.25 -18.08 9.69
C ILE A 24 -5.35 -16.60 9.26
N ALA A 25 -4.69 -15.70 9.98
CA ALA A 25 -4.74 -14.28 9.68
C ALA A 25 -3.71 -13.91 8.60
N ILE A 26 -3.98 -12.86 7.82
CA ILE A 26 -2.92 -12.11 7.15
C ILE A 26 -2.66 -10.91 8.07
N ASN A 27 -1.54 -10.95 8.80
CA ASN A 27 -1.18 -9.98 9.83
C ASN A 27 -0.87 -8.62 9.22
N ASN A 28 -0.03 -8.60 8.17
CA ASN A 28 0.43 -7.38 7.53
C ASN A 28 0.66 -7.58 6.03
N ILE A 29 0.45 -6.51 5.27
CA ILE A 29 0.83 -6.39 3.86
C ILE A 29 1.56 -5.05 3.75
N GLU A 30 2.72 -5.05 3.11
CA GLU A 30 3.59 -3.89 2.97
C GLU A 30 4.06 -3.78 1.53
N LEU A 31 4.08 -2.56 0.98
CA LEU A 31 4.73 -2.24 -0.29
C LEU A 31 6.17 -1.86 0.02
N VAL A 32 7.12 -2.74 -0.33
CA VAL A 32 8.54 -2.61 0.05
C VAL A 32 9.24 -1.53 -0.77
N ASN A 33 8.82 -1.34 -2.01
CA ASN A 33 9.36 -0.32 -2.93
C ASN A 33 8.43 0.90 -3.03
N ASP A 34 7.95 1.36 -1.87
CA ASP A 34 7.21 2.61 -1.75
C ASP A 34 8.13 3.80 -2.11
N SER A 35 7.62 4.77 -2.86
CA SER A 35 8.45 5.87 -3.39
C SER A 35 7.86 7.22 -3.03
N GLY A 36 8.71 8.17 -2.63
CA GLY A 36 8.25 9.49 -2.25
C GLY A 36 7.88 9.56 -0.78
N ILE A 37 6.58 9.55 -0.46
CA ILE A 37 6.09 9.62 0.92
C ILE A 37 6.02 8.19 1.47
N PRO A 38 6.67 7.88 2.60
CA PRO A 38 6.56 6.54 3.18
C PRO A 38 5.14 6.27 3.69
N ASP A 39 4.66 5.05 3.50
CA ASP A 39 3.38 4.51 3.98
C ASP A 39 2.14 5.16 3.31
N ASP A 40 2.29 5.79 2.15
CA ASP A 40 1.16 6.30 1.35
C ASP A 40 0.65 5.30 0.31
N ASN A 41 1.34 4.16 0.17
CA ASN A 41 1.04 3.07 -0.77
C ASN A 41 1.16 3.51 -2.24
N LEU A 42 2.04 4.48 -2.53
CA LEU A 42 2.30 5.01 -3.85
C LEU A 42 3.72 4.69 -4.30
N THR A 43 3.82 3.97 -5.42
CA THR A 43 5.12 3.62 -6.01
C THR A 43 5.24 4.14 -7.43
N ASN A 44 6.43 4.63 -7.78
CA ASN A 44 6.84 4.95 -9.13
C ASN A 44 7.44 3.73 -9.87
N ASN A 45 7.31 2.54 -9.28
CA ASN A 45 7.82 1.31 -9.85
C ASN A 45 6.69 0.46 -10.42
N VAL A 46 6.75 0.21 -11.73
CA VAL A 46 5.78 -0.66 -12.44
C VAL A 46 5.86 -2.13 -12.02
N ARG A 47 6.86 -2.53 -11.22
CA ARG A 47 7.03 -3.87 -10.67
C ARG A 47 6.96 -3.78 -9.14
N PRO A 48 5.76 -3.69 -8.57
CA PRO A 48 5.61 -3.57 -7.12
C PRO A 48 6.16 -4.83 -6.41
N HIS A 49 6.85 -4.59 -5.30
CA HIS A 49 7.35 -5.62 -4.40
C HIS A 49 6.56 -5.56 -3.12
N PHE A 50 5.89 -6.66 -2.80
CA PHE A 50 5.13 -6.82 -1.57
C PHE A 50 5.83 -7.75 -0.59
N GLN A 51 5.74 -7.38 0.68
CA GLN A 51 6.01 -8.26 1.80
C GLN A 51 4.71 -8.55 2.55
N VAL A 52 4.44 -9.82 2.78
CA VAL A 52 3.26 -10.29 3.50
C VAL A 52 3.71 -10.98 4.78
N LYS A 53 3.13 -10.58 5.92
CA LYS A 53 3.32 -11.24 7.21
C LYS A 53 2.08 -12.06 7.55
N VAL A 54 2.30 -13.32 7.84
CA VAL A 54 1.29 -14.33 8.22
C VAL A 54 1.78 -15.12 9.44
N PRO A 55 0.90 -15.83 10.16
CA PRO A 55 1.29 -16.80 11.17
C PRO A 55 2.20 -17.87 10.58
N THR A 56 3.10 -18.42 11.40
CA THR A 56 4.10 -19.40 10.95
C THR A 56 3.51 -20.76 10.54
N ASP A 57 2.26 -21.04 10.88
CA ASP A 57 1.50 -22.23 10.44
C ASP A 57 0.97 -22.11 9.00
N VAL A 58 1.11 -20.95 8.35
CA VAL A 58 0.81 -20.77 6.93
C VAL A 58 1.91 -21.38 6.07
N ASN A 59 1.50 -22.29 5.19
CA ASN A 59 2.40 -23.03 4.30
C ASN A 59 2.47 -22.43 2.89
N GLU A 60 1.50 -21.62 2.50
CA GLU A 60 1.48 -21.00 1.18
C GLU A 60 0.82 -19.62 1.22
N VAL A 61 1.47 -18.66 0.56
CA VAL A 61 0.94 -17.33 0.31
C VAL A 61 0.92 -17.09 -1.20
N ARG A 62 -0.19 -16.54 -1.70
CA ARG A 62 -0.35 -16.15 -3.09
C ARG A 62 -0.98 -14.77 -3.22
N LEU A 63 -0.62 -14.06 -4.27
CA LEU A 63 -1.04 -12.69 -4.52
C LEU A 63 -1.70 -12.57 -5.90
N SER A 64 -2.61 -11.62 -6.02
CA SER A 64 -3.36 -11.33 -7.24
C SER A 64 -3.69 -9.84 -7.30
N ILE A 65 -3.64 -9.22 -8.48
CA ILE A 65 -4.05 -7.81 -8.70
C ILE A 65 -5.29 -7.69 -9.58
N ASP A 66 -5.80 -8.81 -10.10
CA ASP A 66 -6.93 -8.88 -11.03
C ASP A 66 -8.20 -9.49 -10.39
N GLY A 67 -8.29 -9.38 -9.05
CA GLY A 67 -9.42 -9.87 -8.27
C GLY A 67 -9.45 -11.39 -8.10
N GLY A 68 -8.32 -12.07 -8.28
CA GLY A 68 -8.17 -13.51 -8.12
C GLY A 68 -8.38 -14.33 -9.39
N LYS A 69 -8.32 -13.70 -10.57
CA LYS A 69 -8.33 -14.43 -11.85
C LYS A 69 -6.97 -15.09 -12.11
N THR A 70 -5.88 -14.38 -11.82
CA THR A 70 -4.51 -14.89 -11.82
C THR A 70 -3.91 -14.82 -10.43
N TRP A 71 -3.10 -15.82 -10.09
CA TRP A 71 -2.46 -15.94 -8.78
C TRP A 71 -0.98 -16.21 -8.96
N PHE A 72 -0.17 -15.54 -8.16
CA PHE A 72 1.27 -15.71 -8.11
C PHE A 72 1.69 -16.18 -6.72
N ASN A 73 2.52 -17.22 -6.66
CA ASN A 73 3.03 -17.74 -5.40
C ASN A 73 4.13 -16.82 -4.87
N ALA A 74 3.97 -16.39 -3.62
CA ALA A 74 5.05 -15.71 -2.90
C ALA A 74 6.14 -16.70 -2.52
N THR A 75 7.34 -16.18 -2.27
CA THR A 75 8.46 -16.95 -1.74
C THR A 75 8.63 -16.63 -0.28
N GLN A 76 8.78 -17.65 0.56
CA GLN A 76 9.04 -17.42 1.98
C GLN A 76 10.43 -16.79 2.15
N SER A 77 10.49 -15.71 2.91
CA SER A 77 11.74 -15.01 3.23
C SER A 77 12.57 -15.84 4.23
N ALA A 78 13.77 -15.34 4.56
CA ALA A 78 14.58 -15.93 5.63
C ALA A 78 13.90 -15.87 7.02
N THR A 79 12.95 -14.95 7.21
CA THR A 79 12.15 -14.82 8.43
C THR A 79 10.87 -15.66 8.31
N PRO A 80 10.64 -16.66 9.20
CA PRO A 80 9.40 -17.43 9.20
C PRO A 80 8.16 -16.54 9.32
N GLY A 81 7.11 -16.86 8.56
CA GLY A 81 5.89 -16.05 8.50
C GLY A 81 5.99 -14.80 7.62
N VAL A 82 7.17 -14.48 7.08
CA VAL A 82 7.36 -13.39 6.11
C VAL A 82 7.49 -13.98 4.71
N TRP A 83 6.76 -13.40 3.76
CA TRP A 83 6.72 -13.84 2.37
C TRP A 83 6.91 -12.64 1.45
N ASP A 84 7.78 -12.79 0.46
CA ASP A 84 8.09 -11.77 -0.54
C ASP A 84 7.56 -12.17 -1.91
N TYR A 85 7.05 -11.17 -2.64
CA TYR A 85 6.74 -11.30 -4.05
C TYR A 85 6.99 -9.99 -4.79
N THR A 86 7.76 -10.06 -5.87
CA THR A 86 7.96 -8.96 -6.81
C THR A 86 7.29 -9.30 -8.12
N TRP A 87 6.43 -8.40 -8.61
CA TRP A 87 5.81 -8.59 -9.92
C TRP A 87 6.86 -8.65 -11.04
N LEU A 88 6.81 -9.70 -11.85
CA LEU A 88 7.78 -9.91 -12.93
C LEU A 88 7.42 -9.13 -14.20
N ALA A 89 6.12 -8.92 -14.41
CA ALA A 89 5.58 -8.14 -15.50
C ALA A 89 5.20 -6.73 -15.01
N ASP A 90 5.25 -5.77 -15.91
CA ASP A 90 4.89 -4.40 -15.62
C ASP A 90 3.37 -4.34 -15.34
N VAL A 91 3.03 -3.74 -14.19
CA VAL A 91 1.68 -3.43 -13.78
C VAL A 91 1.36 -2.02 -14.26
N GLY A 92 0.17 -1.84 -14.84
CA GLY A 92 -0.24 -0.56 -15.44
C GLY A 92 -0.32 0.58 -14.43
N GLU A 93 -0.35 1.81 -14.91
CA GLU A 93 -0.49 3.00 -14.07
C GLU A 93 -1.87 3.08 -13.40
N GLY A 94 -1.93 3.76 -12.25
CA GLY A 94 -3.16 4.08 -11.54
C GLY A 94 -3.42 3.22 -10.30
N LYS A 95 -4.68 3.22 -9.86
CA LYS A 95 -5.12 2.52 -8.65
C LYS A 95 -5.30 1.02 -8.90
N HIS A 96 -4.76 0.21 -8.00
CA HIS A 96 -4.87 -1.24 -8.00
C HIS A 96 -5.32 -1.77 -6.63
N THR A 97 -5.89 -2.97 -6.65
CA THR A 97 -6.23 -3.69 -5.42
C THR A 97 -5.51 -5.03 -5.41
N LEU A 98 -4.52 -5.14 -4.53
CA LEU A 98 -3.87 -6.39 -4.22
C LEU A 98 -4.82 -7.29 -3.41
N THR A 99 -4.95 -8.52 -3.84
CA THR A 99 -5.63 -9.60 -3.14
C THR A 99 -4.60 -10.61 -2.71
N VAL A 100 -4.37 -10.72 -1.41
CA VAL A 100 -3.47 -11.69 -0.80
C VAL A 100 -4.29 -12.85 -0.27
N GLU A 101 -3.84 -14.08 -0.51
CA GLU A 101 -4.46 -15.27 0.02
C GLU A 101 -3.42 -16.19 0.68
N GLY A 102 -3.59 -16.43 1.98
CA GLY A 102 -2.70 -17.24 2.79
C GLY A 102 -3.42 -18.44 3.41
N GLY A 103 -2.74 -19.57 3.51
CA GLY A 103 -3.24 -20.73 4.25
C GLY A 103 -2.58 -22.05 3.84
N PRO A 104 -3.22 -23.19 4.11
CA PRO A 104 -2.70 -24.47 3.64
C PRO A 104 -2.77 -24.55 2.11
N THR A 105 -2.03 -25.48 1.52
CA THR A 105 -2.07 -25.73 0.07
C THR A 105 -3.49 -26.00 -0.42
N ARG A 106 -4.35 -26.58 0.42
CA ARG A 106 -5.77 -26.79 0.13
C ARG A 106 -6.58 -25.50 0.25
N ARG A 107 -7.34 -25.16 -0.79
CA ARG A 107 -8.07 -23.88 -0.90
C ARG A 107 -9.16 -23.67 0.17
N GLU A 108 -9.71 -24.76 0.70
CA GLU A 108 -10.87 -24.81 1.61
C GLU A 108 -10.69 -24.02 2.92
N THR A 109 -9.45 -23.81 3.38
CA THR A 109 -9.17 -23.08 4.65
C THR A 109 -8.32 -21.82 4.43
N ARG A 110 -8.13 -21.39 3.19
CA ARG A 110 -7.34 -20.19 2.91
C ARG A 110 -8.11 -18.92 3.24
N ARG A 111 -7.40 -17.89 3.71
CA ARG A 111 -7.94 -16.56 4.01
C ARG A 111 -7.44 -15.53 3.02
N ARG A 112 -8.31 -14.56 2.74
CA ARG A 112 -8.06 -13.50 1.78
C ARG A 112 -8.06 -12.15 2.48
N ARG A 113 -7.16 -11.26 2.05
CA ARG A 113 -7.14 -9.85 2.44
C ARG A 113 -6.93 -9.01 1.19
N ASN A 114 -7.66 -7.90 1.10
CA ASN A 114 -7.50 -6.91 0.05
C ASN A 114 -6.71 -5.72 0.59
N TRP A 115 -5.90 -5.12 -0.27
CA TRP A 115 -5.07 -3.95 0.04
C TRP A 115 -4.91 -3.08 -1.20
N ASP A 116 -5.15 -1.78 -1.06
CA ASP A 116 -5.12 -0.85 -2.18
C ASP A 116 -3.77 -0.14 -2.29
N PHE A 117 -3.29 0.05 -3.52
CA PHE A 117 -2.05 0.74 -3.84
C PHE A 117 -2.14 1.49 -5.17
N ILE A 118 -1.21 2.42 -5.41
CA ILE A 118 -1.17 3.24 -6.62
C ILE A 118 0.20 3.10 -7.25
N ILE A 119 0.23 2.88 -8.57
CA ILE A 119 1.44 3.05 -9.37
C ILE A 119 1.32 4.39 -10.09
N ASP A 120 2.24 5.30 -9.81
CA ASP A 120 2.32 6.61 -10.45
C ASP A 120 3.74 6.85 -10.97
N THR A 121 3.90 6.72 -12.29
CA THR A 121 5.19 6.97 -12.96
C THR A 121 5.26 8.35 -13.60
N MET A 122 4.18 9.14 -13.51
CA MET A 122 4.12 10.44 -14.15
C MET A 122 4.84 11.49 -13.29
N LEU A 123 5.96 11.98 -13.81
CA LEU A 123 6.56 13.19 -13.26
C LEU A 123 5.63 14.37 -13.61
N SER A 124 5.01 14.99 -12.60
CA SER A 124 4.31 16.25 -12.81
C SER A 124 5.33 17.27 -13.35
N GLU A 125 5.07 17.81 -14.54
CA GLU A 125 5.92 18.86 -15.10
C GLU A 125 5.91 20.07 -14.15
N PRO A 126 7.06 20.61 -13.72
CA PRO A 126 7.07 21.82 -12.94
C PRO A 126 6.62 22.97 -13.83
N THR A 127 5.46 23.55 -13.53
CA THR A 127 5.02 24.80 -14.17
C THR A 127 5.90 25.94 -13.67
N ILE A 128 7.00 26.23 -14.39
CA ILE A 128 7.74 27.48 -14.22
C ILE A 128 6.87 28.59 -14.81
N VAL A 129 6.10 29.27 -13.96
CA VAL A 129 5.52 30.55 -14.34
C VAL A 129 6.68 31.54 -14.37
N LEU A 130 7.23 31.82 -15.55
CA LEU A 130 7.99 33.05 -15.74
C LEU A 130 6.99 34.19 -15.67
N ASP A 131 6.89 34.82 -14.50
CA ASP A 131 6.23 36.11 -14.39
C ASP A 131 7.02 37.10 -15.27
N SER A 132 6.43 37.47 -16.40
CA SER A 132 7.07 38.33 -17.40
C SER A 132 7.05 39.82 -17.01
N THR A 133 6.92 40.15 -15.72
CA THR A 133 6.93 41.55 -15.26
C THR A 133 8.27 42.06 -14.74
N ASP A 134 9.32 41.24 -14.69
CA ASP A 134 10.68 41.72 -14.37
C ASP A 134 11.42 42.24 -15.63
N ASP A 135 10.78 43.17 -16.34
CA ASP A 135 11.51 44.16 -17.16
C ASP A 135 11.25 45.53 -16.56
N SER A 136 11.79 45.74 -15.36
CA SER A 136 11.91 47.09 -14.80
C SER A 136 13.12 47.79 -15.43
N GLY A 137 13.02 48.01 -16.75
CA GLY A 137 13.90 48.86 -17.54
C GLY A 137 14.19 50.16 -16.79
N ASN A 138 15.42 50.28 -16.31
CA ASN A 138 15.92 51.40 -15.54
C ASN A 138 15.85 52.69 -16.38
N LYS A 139 14.89 53.58 -16.07
CA LYS A 139 14.84 54.92 -16.66
C LYS A 139 15.99 55.75 -16.09
N ARG A 140 17.11 55.84 -16.80
CA ARG A 140 18.16 56.82 -16.50
C ARG A 140 17.80 58.18 -17.10
N ARG A 141 17.85 59.18 -16.22
CA ARG A 141 17.68 60.62 -16.47
C ARG A 141 18.57 61.16 -17.58
#